data_AF-A0A0F8A0F6-F1
#
_entry.id   AF-A0A0F8A0F6-F1
#
_cell.length_a   1.000
_cell.length_b   1.000
_cell.length_c   1.000
_cell.angle_alpha   90.00
_cell.angle_beta   90.00
_cell.angle_gamma   90.00
#
_symmetry.space_group_name_H-M   'P 1'
#
loop_
_entity.id
_entity.type
_entity.pdbx_description
1 polymer ?
#
loop_
_entity_poly.entity_id
_entity_poly.type
_entity_poly.pdbx_seq_one_letter_code
_entity_poly.pdbx_strand_id
1 'polypeptide(L)'
;MADVLLQIIKDYKITDRVGYFMADNASANDVCVDAVLRAVYPGISDKQRRRRRLRCFGYIVNLCAQAFLIGKEANKVCKDLDAAYKDGDMTRIRELWRKRGAIGRLHNIIRYIRASPQRRQFFRSIACGGELSEFDGLEQAKIKFEELHREAVRRKTGRGAATAAAAAESDDFAFLAASAEASWRKAEQYFNKVDETPAYYTAISLNPTLKCQWYKETWTDEQKRAWIPDVTKLVRELWLDEYRGRHSRKMASVSASSAPTSSVPIRKEKAFAAVKSHKRLKLRHEVGSTDLRTIDLLD
;
A
#
# COMPACT_ATOMS: atom_id res chain seq x y z
N MET A 1 -18.08 11.05 12.84
CA MET A 1 -17.76 10.59 11.47
C MET A 1 -18.65 9.44 11.03
N ALA A 2 -18.75 8.35 11.81
CA ALA A 2 -19.60 7.20 11.46
C ALA A 2 -21.07 7.57 11.22
N ASP A 3 -21.67 8.42 12.07
CA ASP A 3 -23.06 8.85 11.92
C ASP A 3 -23.31 9.60 10.60
N VAL A 4 -22.36 10.43 10.20
CA VAL A 4 -22.42 11.16 8.92
C VAL A 4 -22.38 10.17 7.74
N LEU A 5 -21.49 9.18 7.78
CA LEU A 5 -21.44 8.13 6.75
C LEU A 5 -22.74 7.32 6.71
N LEU A 6 -23.31 6.99 7.87
CA LEU A 6 -24.59 6.28 7.94
C LEU A 6 -25.74 7.11 7.36
N GLN A 7 -25.75 8.42 7.62
CA GLN A 7 -26.74 9.31 7.03
C GLN A 7 -26.61 9.34 5.50
N ILE A 8 -25.41 9.53 4.97
CA ILE A 8 -25.15 9.50 3.51
C ILE A 8 -25.58 8.16 2.89
N ILE A 9 -25.24 7.03 3.51
CA ILE A 9 -25.61 5.69 3.03
C ILE A 9 -27.15 5.55 2.92
N LYS A 10 -27.88 6.09 3.90
CA LYS A 10 -29.35 6.10 3.91
C LYS A 10 -29.92 7.04 2.84
N ASP A 11 -29.41 8.26 2.76
CA ASP A 11 -29.88 9.30 1.83
C ASP A 11 -29.75 8.84 0.39
N TYR A 12 -28.63 8.19 0.05
CA TYR A 12 -28.38 7.63 -1.27
C TYR A 12 -29.01 6.24 -1.49
N LYS A 13 -29.69 5.67 -0.49
CA LYS A 13 -30.37 4.37 -0.55
C LYS A 13 -29.45 3.23 -0.98
N ILE A 14 -28.21 3.23 -0.48
CA ILE A 14 -27.18 2.23 -0.81
C ILE A 14 -26.87 1.29 0.36
N THR A 15 -27.67 1.28 1.42
CA THR A 15 -27.46 0.46 2.64
C THR A 15 -27.15 -1.01 2.34
N ASP A 16 -27.86 -1.63 1.41
CA ASP A 16 -27.67 -3.03 1.03
C ASP A 16 -26.54 -3.25 -0.01
N ARG A 17 -25.92 -2.16 -0.51
CA ARG A 17 -24.94 -2.17 -1.60
C ARG A 17 -23.51 -1.86 -1.17
N VAL A 18 -23.29 -1.54 0.11
CA VAL A 18 -21.95 -1.20 0.62
C VAL A 18 -21.10 -2.46 0.84
N GLY A 19 -20.19 -2.73 -0.09
CA GLY A 19 -19.26 -3.86 0.02
C GLY A 19 -18.06 -3.59 0.94
N TYR A 20 -17.20 -2.68 0.51
CA TYR A 20 -15.86 -2.44 1.07
C TYR A 20 -15.59 -0.93 1.24
N PHE A 21 -14.79 -0.59 2.24
CA PHE A 21 -14.33 0.78 2.51
C PHE A 21 -12.82 0.87 2.28
N MET A 22 -12.36 1.88 1.54
CA MET A 22 -10.94 2.20 1.42
C MET A 22 -10.65 3.53 2.11
N ALA A 23 -9.71 3.52 3.05
CA ALA A 23 -9.27 4.73 3.76
C ALA A 23 -7.77 4.64 4.06
N ASP A 24 -7.15 5.75 4.45
CA ASP A 24 -5.77 5.77 4.93
C ASP A 24 -5.60 4.91 6.20
N ASN A 25 -4.35 4.65 6.60
CA ASN A 25 -4.04 3.66 7.64
C ASN A 25 -4.19 4.18 9.09
N ALA A 26 -4.94 5.26 9.30
CA ALA A 26 -5.25 5.74 10.63
C ALA A 26 -6.14 4.73 11.39
N SER A 27 -5.83 4.48 12.67
CA SER A 27 -6.60 3.56 13.52
C SER A 27 -8.02 4.06 13.78
N ALA A 28 -8.24 5.37 13.75
CA ALA A 28 -9.58 5.96 13.83
C ALA A 28 -10.52 5.46 12.72
N ASN A 29 -9.98 5.12 11.55
CA ASN A 29 -10.77 4.55 10.47
C ASN A 29 -11.23 3.13 10.76
N ASP A 30 -10.44 2.35 11.52
CA ASP A 30 -10.84 0.99 11.90
C ASP A 30 -12.09 1.05 12.80
N VAL A 31 -12.11 1.98 13.76
CA VAL A 31 -13.27 2.22 14.65
C VAL A 31 -14.48 2.74 13.87
N CYS A 32 -14.27 3.75 13.01
CA CYS A 32 -15.33 4.35 12.22
C CYS A 32 -16.01 3.33 11.29
N VAL A 33 -15.22 2.56 10.53
CA VAL A 33 -15.73 1.57 9.59
C VAL A 33 -16.39 0.40 10.32
N ASP A 34 -15.86 -0.05 11.46
CA ASP A 34 -16.52 -1.10 12.27
C ASP A 34 -17.90 -0.65 12.75
N ALA A 35 -18.03 0.59 13.24
CA ALA A 35 -19.31 1.15 13.67
C ALA A 35 -20.32 1.22 12.52
N VAL A 36 -19.91 1.70 11.34
CA VAL A 36 -20.77 1.75 10.15
C VAL A 36 -21.21 0.34 9.73
N LEU A 37 -20.27 -0.62 9.67
CA LEU A 37 -20.57 -1.99 9.25
C LEU A 37 -21.46 -2.73 10.26
N ARG A 38 -21.35 -2.47 11.56
CA ARG A 38 -22.27 -3.02 12.57
C ARG A 38 -23.70 -2.53 12.38
N ALA A 39 -23.87 -1.25 12.05
CA ALA A 39 -25.18 -0.65 11.83
C ALA A 39 -25.82 -1.12 10.51
N VAL A 40 -25.02 -1.23 9.44
CA VAL A 40 -25.52 -1.64 8.11
C VAL A 40 -25.70 -3.16 8.02
N TYR A 41 -24.85 -3.94 8.68
CA TYR A 41 -24.84 -5.40 8.65
C TYR A 41 -24.71 -5.99 10.07
N PRO A 42 -25.76 -6.00 10.89
CA PRO A 42 -25.67 -6.48 12.28
C PRO A 42 -25.34 -7.98 12.39
N GLY A 43 -25.61 -8.77 11.34
CA GLY A 43 -25.39 -10.22 11.33
C GLY A 43 -23.99 -10.68 10.88
N ILE A 44 -23.08 -9.78 10.49
CA ILE A 44 -21.74 -10.20 10.02
C ILE A 44 -20.71 -10.23 11.16
N SER A 45 -19.87 -11.26 11.14
CA SER A 45 -18.82 -11.47 12.13
C SER A 45 -17.74 -10.38 12.09
N ASP A 46 -17.02 -10.22 13.21
CA ASP A 46 -15.90 -9.29 13.31
C ASP A 46 -14.82 -9.53 12.25
N LYS A 47 -14.59 -10.79 11.90
CA LYS A 47 -13.63 -11.17 10.85
C LYS A 47 -14.06 -10.65 9.48
N GLN A 48 -15.35 -10.72 9.16
CA GLN A 48 -15.90 -10.19 7.91
C GLN A 48 -15.81 -8.67 7.88
N ARG A 49 -16.14 -7.99 8.99
CA ARG A 49 -16.03 -6.52 9.06
C ARG A 49 -14.60 -6.03 8.85
N ARG A 50 -13.62 -6.68 9.49
CA ARG A 50 -12.20 -6.37 9.28
C ARG A 50 -11.76 -6.54 7.81
N ARG A 51 -12.23 -7.59 7.12
CA ARG A 51 -11.92 -7.82 5.69
C ARG A 51 -12.52 -6.75 4.77
N ARG A 52 -13.61 -6.10 5.20
CA ARG A 52 -14.28 -5.02 4.45
C ARG A 52 -13.61 -3.66 4.61
N ARG A 53 -12.64 -3.53 5.53
CA ARG A 53 -11.75 -2.35 5.60
C ARG A 53 -10.50 -2.62 4.76
N LEU A 54 -10.41 -1.94 3.62
CA LEU A 54 -9.21 -1.83 2.78
C LEU A 54 -8.36 -0.61 3.14
N ARG A 55 -7.04 -0.75 2.98
CA ARG A 55 -6.09 0.35 3.18
C ARG A 55 -5.79 1.04 1.85
N CYS A 56 -5.66 2.36 1.88
CA CYS A 56 -5.28 3.16 0.72
C CYS A 56 -3.90 2.74 0.19
N PHE A 57 -3.83 2.39 -1.10
CA PHE A 57 -2.56 2.05 -1.77
C PHE A 57 -1.57 3.21 -1.78
N GLY A 58 -2.04 4.45 -2.02
CA GLY A 58 -1.19 5.64 -1.97
C GLY A 58 -0.49 5.83 -0.62
N TYR A 59 -1.19 5.53 0.47
CA TYR A 59 -0.58 5.54 1.80
C TYR A 59 0.52 4.47 1.93
N ILE A 60 0.31 3.28 1.37
CA ILE A 60 1.29 2.19 1.37
C ILE A 60 2.54 2.58 0.56
N VAL A 61 2.37 3.16 -0.64
CA VAL A 61 3.49 3.66 -1.45
C VAL A 61 4.31 4.70 -0.67
N ASN A 62 3.63 5.62 0.02
CA ASN A 62 4.31 6.58 0.88
C ASN A 62 5.09 5.90 2.03
N LEU A 63 4.57 4.82 2.63
CA LEU A 63 5.33 4.05 3.63
C LEU A 63 6.59 3.41 3.03
N CYS A 64 6.50 2.84 1.82
CA CYS A 64 7.65 2.25 1.13
C CYS A 64 8.70 3.32 0.81
N ALA A 65 8.27 4.48 0.28
CA ALA A 65 9.15 5.62 0.02
C ALA A 65 9.83 6.12 1.30
N GLN A 66 9.10 6.22 2.41
CA GLN A 66 9.69 6.58 3.70
C GLN A 66 10.71 5.54 4.17
N ALA A 67 10.40 4.25 4.07
CA ALA A 67 11.33 3.17 4.40
C ALA A 67 12.59 3.19 3.52
N PHE A 68 12.45 3.53 2.23
CA PHE A 68 13.57 3.70 1.31
C PHE A 68 14.44 4.90 1.66
N LEU A 69 13.83 6.05 1.97
CA LEU A 69 14.57 7.29 2.21
C LEU A 69 15.20 7.34 3.61
N ILE A 70 14.54 6.75 4.61
CA ILE A 70 14.89 6.92 6.02
C ILE A 70 15.43 5.62 6.62
N GLY A 71 15.14 4.47 6.01
CA GLY A 71 15.53 3.16 6.49
C GLY A 71 14.54 2.57 7.51
N LYS A 72 15.05 1.74 8.41
CA LYS A 72 14.25 1.05 9.43
C LYS A 72 13.55 2.07 10.36
N GLU A 73 12.33 1.75 10.79
CA GLU A 73 11.51 2.62 11.64
C GLU A 73 11.17 4.02 11.08
N ALA A 74 11.22 4.22 9.75
CA ALA A 74 10.99 5.50 9.08
C ALA A 74 9.79 6.30 9.63
N ASN A 75 8.65 5.65 9.86
CA ASN A 75 7.45 6.28 10.43
C ASN A 75 7.71 6.93 11.79
N LYS A 76 8.44 6.24 12.67
CA LYS A 76 8.78 6.75 14.00
C LYS A 76 9.72 7.95 13.86
N VAL A 77 10.76 7.83 13.04
CA VAL A 77 11.73 8.92 12.87
C VAL A 77 11.08 10.15 12.21
N CYS A 78 10.11 9.97 11.30
CA CYS A 78 9.30 11.08 10.76
C CYS A 78 8.53 11.80 11.87
N LYS A 79 7.84 11.05 12.74
CA LYS A 79 7.09 11.62 13.87
C LYS A 79 8.00 12.35 14.86
N ASP A 80 9.14 11.74 15.20
CA ASP A 80 10.11 12.34 16.11
C ASP A 80 10.70 13.63 15.52
N LEU A 81 10.92 13.70 14.21
CA LEU A 81 11.34 14.92 13.52
C LEU A 81 10.25 16.00 13.53
N ASP A 82 9.01 15.63 13.22
CA ASP A 82 7.91 16.59 13.21
C ASP A 82 7.65 17.15 14.63
N ALA A 83 7.79 16.33 15.66
CA ALA A 83 7.71 16.76 17.06
C ALA A 83 8.85 17.71 17.43
N ALA A 84 10.10 17.30 17.22
CA ALA A 84 11.27 18.15 17.51
C ALA A 84 11.23 19.48 16.74
N TYR A 85 10.69 19.47 15.51
CA TYR A 85 10.46 20.69 14.74
C TYR A 85 9.42 21.62 15.38
N LYS A 86 8.29 21.08 15.86
CA LYS A 86 7.26 21.88 16.55
C LYS A 86 7.78 22.46 17.86
N ASP A 87 8.64 21.73 18.54
CA ASP A 87 9.22 22.12 19.82
C ASP A 87 10.42 23.09 19.66
N GLY A 88 10.88 23.32 18.41
CA GLY A 88 12.06 24.14 18.13
C GLY A 88 13.39 23.50 18.56
N ASP A 89 13.40 22.20 18.84
CA ASP A 89 14.57 21.47 19.33
C ASP A 89 15.54 21.13 18.18
N MET A 90 16.35 22.12 17.82
CA MET A 90 17.35 22.00 16.76
C MET A 90 18.44 20.98 17.05
N THR A 91 18.72 20.71 18.33
CA THR A 91 19.69 19.69 18.75
C THR A 91 19.15 18.31 18.43
N ARG A 92 17.90 18.03 18.79
CA ARG A 92 17.24 16.76 18.50
C ARG A 92 17.04 16.52 17.02
N ILE A 93 16.69 17.55 16.26
CA ILE A 93 16.61 17.46 14.78
C ILE A 93 17.95 17.02 14.20
N ARG A 94 19.06 17.64 14.65
CA ARG A 94 20.41 17.30 14.19
C ARG A 94 20.79 15.86 14.52
N GLU A 95 20.49 15.39 15.72
CA GLU A 95 20.70 13.99 16.12
C GLU A 95 19.92 13.01 15.25
N LEU A 96 18.64 13.29 15.01
CA LEU A 96 17.76 12.45 14.18
C LEU A 96 18.21 12.42 12.72
N TRP A 97 18.76 13.52 12.20
CA TRP A 97 19.33 13.58 10.85
C TRP A 97 20.64 12.82 10.72
N ARG A 98 21.51 12.83 11.73
CA ARG A 98 22.79 12.08 11.72
C ARG A 98 22.57 10.57 11.63
N LYS A 99 21.43 10.08 12.09
CA LYS A 99 21.05 8.66 12.01
C LYS A 99 20.55 8.22 10.63
N ARG A 100 20.45 9.15 9.66
CA ARG A 100 19.94 8.88 8.30
C ARG A 100 21.09 8.89 7.30
N GLY A 101 21.08 7.96 6.33
CA GLY A 101 22.06 7.94 5.24
C GLY A 101 21.97 9.18 4.34
N ALA A 102 22.88 9.30 3.37
CA ALA A 102 23.04 10.50 2.53
C ALA A 102 21.74 10.93 1.82
N ILE A 103 21.01 9.98 1.25
CA ILE A 103 19.73 10.23 0.57
C ILE A 103 18.65 10.74 1.53
N GLY A 104 18.53 10.11 2.70
CA GLY A 104 17.59 10.54 3.72
C GLY A 104 17.85 11.95 4.22
N ARG A 105 19.13 12.31 4.40
CA ARG A 105 19.55 13.68 4.76
C ARG A 105 19.20 14.67 3.67
N LEU A 106 19.55 14.39 2.42
CA LEU A 106 19.24 15.23 1.27
C LEU A 106 17.73 15.47 1.12
N HIS A 107 16.92 14.41 1.14
CA HIS A 107 15.46 14.51 1.07
C HIS A 107 14.88 15.42 2.15
N ASN A 108 15.33 15.32 3.40
CA ASN A 108 14.77 16.14 4.48
C ASN A 108 15.22 17.60 4.38
N ILE A 109 16.44 17.86 3.92
CA ILE A 109 16.92 19.23 3.64
C ILE A 109 16.06 19.86 2.55
N ILE A 110 15.87 19.14 1.43
CA ILE A 110 15.02 19.60 0.33
C ILE A 110 13.58 19.84 0.81
N ARG A 111 13.00 18.88 1.54
CA ARG A 111 11.66 19.00 2.14
C ARG A 111 11.57 20.20 3.07
N TYR A 112 12.57 20.42 3.93
CA TYR A 112 12.61 21.54 4.87
C TYR A 112 12.60 22.87 4.13
N ILE A 113 13.44 23.02 3.10
CA ILE A 113 13.54 24.23 2.28
C ILE A 113 12.21 24.48 1.55
N ARG A 114 11.61 23.44 0.95
CA ARG A 114 10.38 23.53 0.15
C ARG A 114 9.11 23.71 0.99
N ALA A 115 9.14 23.46 2.29
CA ALA A 115 7.95 23.47 3.15
C ALA A 115 7.27 24.85 3.31
N SER A 116 7.96 25.96 3.02
CA SER A 116 7.36 27.30 3.07
C SER A 116 8.06 28.29 2.14
N PRO A 117 7.36 29.32 1.63
CA PRO A 117 7.97 30.38 0.84
C PRO A 117 9.12 31.09 1.57
N GLN A 118 8.99 31.32 2.88
CA GLN A 118 9.99 31.99 3.71
C GLN A 118 11.29 31.21 3.77
N ARG A 119 11.22 29.89 3.99
CA ARG A 119 12.42 29.04 4.00
C ARG A 119 13.08 28.96 2.62
N ARG A 120 12.27 28.99 1.56
CA ARG A 120 12.77 28.98 0.18
C ARG A 120 13.45 30.30 -0.18
N GLN A 121 12.91 31.43 0.27
CA GLN A 121 13.54 32.75 0.16
C GLN A 121 14.81 32.84 1.00
N PHE A 122 14.79 32.32 2.22
CA PHE A 122 15.97 32.23 3.07
C PHE A 122 17.06 31.40 2.39
N PHE A 123 16.73 30.22 1.86
CA PHE A 123 17.66 29.41 1.08
C PHE A 123 18.22 30.18 -0.12
N ARG A 124 17.37 30.91 -0.86
CA ARG A 124 17.83 31.79 -1.96
C ARG A 124 18.84 32.83 -1.48
N SER A 125 18.63 33.43 -0.31
CA SER A 125 19.51 34.49 0.20
C SER A 125 20.90 34.01 0.62
N ILE A 126 21.06 32.70 0.87
CA ILE A 126 22.32 32.09 1.32
C ILE A 126 22.95 31.17 0.26
N ALA A 127 22.27 30.92 -0.85
CA ALA A 127 22.79 30.07 -1.92
C ALA A 127 23.97 30.77 -2.61
N CYS A 128 25.16 30.19 -2.54
CA CYS A 128 26.35 30.69 -3.23
C CYS A 128 26.42 30.09 -4.65
N GLY A 129 25.92 30.83 -5.65
CA GLY A 129 25.90 30.41 -7.05
C GLY A 129 24.74 29.45 -7.41
N GLY A 130 24.41 29.40 -8.71
CA GLY A 130 23.29 28.61 -9.26
C GLY A 130 21.93 29.33 -9.21
N GLU A 131 21.03 28.99 -10.14
CA GLU A 131 19.65 29.49 -10.16
C GLU A 131 18.73 28.62 -9.28
N LEU A 132 17.68 29.21 -8.70
CA LEU A 132 16.73 28.44 -7.88
C LEU A 132 16.05 27.31 -8.66
N SER A 133 15.94 27.48 -9.98
CA SER A 133 15.41 26.49 -10.92
C SER A 133 16.28 25.23 -10.98
N GLU A 134 17.59 25.31 -10.71
CA GLU A 134 18.48 24.14 -10.64
C GLU A 134 18.20 23.29 -9.40
N PHE A 135 17.90 23.94 -8.26
CA PHE A 135 17.42 23.26 -7.06
C PHE A 135 16.06 22.59 -7.27
N ASP A 136 15.18 23.22 -8.06
CA ASP A 136 13.92 22.63 -8.47
C ASP A 136 14.11 21.46 -9.47
N GLY A 137 15.22 21.46 -10.22
CA GLY A 137 15.65 20.39 -11.11
C GLY A 137 16.10 19.10 -10.41
N LEU A 138 16.30 19.10 -9.08
CA LEU A 138 16.57 17.89 -8.29
C LEU A 138 15.42 16.86 -8.35
N GLU A 139 14.26 17.26 -8.87
CA GLU A 139 13.14 16.37 -9.22
C GLU A 139 13.48 15.42 -10.40
N GLN A 140 14.54 15.72 -11.18
CA GLN A 140 15.00 14.94 -12.35
C GLN A 140 16.11 13.93 -12.02
N ALA A 141 16.19 13.48 -10.76
CA ALA A 141 17.23 12.56 -10.28
C ALA A 141 17.38 11.29 -11.14
N LYS A 142 16.33 10.88 -11.87
CA LYS A 142 16.35 9.75 -12.81
C LYS A 142 17.48 9.84 -13.86
N ILE A 143 17.66 10.98 -14.52
CA ILE A 143 18.67 11.13 -15.59
C ILE A 143 20.08 11.00 -14.99
N LYS A 144 20.30 11.61 -13.83
CA LYS A 144 21.59 11.59 -13.13
C LYS A 144 21.93 10.20 -12.57
N PHE A 145 20.93 9.46 -12.06
CA PHE A 145 21.15 8.08 -11.63
C PHE A 145 21.46 7.14 -12.82
N GLU A 146 20.83 7.34 -13.98
CA GLU A 146 21.11 6.58 -15.20
C GLU A 146 22.52 6.87 -15.77
N GLU A 147 22.99 8.11 -15.68
CA GLU A 147 24.37 8.50 -16.03
C GLU A 147 25.39 7.92 -15.07
N LEU A 148 25.17 8.06 -13.76
CA LEU A 148 26.06 7.50 -12.72
C LEU A 148 26.15 5.97 -12.81
N HIS A 149 25.04 5.29 -13.13
CA HIS A 149 25.06 3.84 -13.39
C HIS A 149 25.88 3.48 -14.63
N ARG A 150 25.71 4.21 -15.75
CA ARG A 150 26.51 4.03 -16.97
C ARG A 150 28.00 4.24 -16.70
N GLU A 151 28.36 5.25 -15.93
CA GLU A 151 29.75 5.51 -15.54
C GLU A 151 30.32 4.46 -14.60
N ALA A 152 29.55 3.99 -13.61
CA ALA A 152 29.96 2.94 -12.70
C ALA A 152 30.23 1.62 -13.43
N VAL A 153 29.38 1.25 -14.40
CA VAL A 153 29.60 0.10 -15.29
C VAL A 153 30.89 0.28 -16.12
N ARG A 154 31.16 1.50 -16.61
CA ARG A 154 32.35 1.83 -17.40
C ARG A 154 33.65 1.85 -16.59
N ARG A 155 33.60 2.16 -15.29
CA ARG A 155 34.74 2.08 -14.35
C ARG A 155 35.07 0.64 -13.97
N LYS A 156 34.10 -0.27 -14.01
CA LYS A 156 34.28 -1.69 -13.66
C LYS A 156 35.00 -2.50 -14.74
N THR A 157 34.99 -2.04 -15.99
CA THR A 157 35.70 -2.66 -17.14
C THR A 157 37.17 -2.26 -17.26
N GLY A 158 37.68 -1.40 -16.38
CA GLY A 158 39.11 -1.11 -16.34
C GLY A 158 39.51 -0.67 -14.95
N ARG A 159 40.00 -1.59 -14.11
CA ARG A 159 40.93 -1.28 -13.03
C ARG A 159 41.47 -2.53 -12.34
N GLY A 160 42.73 -2.83 -12.61
CA GLY A 160 43.68 -2.88 -11.49
C GLY A 160 43.90 -1.44 -10.99
N ALA A 161 43.96 -1.25 -9.67
CA ALA A 161 44.05 0.00 -8.92
C ALA A 161 42.71 0.69 -8.51
N ALA A 162 42.04 0.16 -7.47
CA ALA A 162 41.12 0.92 -6.61
C ALA A 162 40.73 0.09 -5.36
N THR A 163 41.48 0.19 -4.25
CA THR A 163 41.16 -0.55 -3.00
C THR A 163 40.59 0.33 -1.88
N ALA A 164 40.91 1.63 -1.81
CA ALA A 164 40.39 2.52 -0.77
C ALA A 164 39.08 3.23 -1.17
N ALA A 165 39.00 3.79 -2.38
CA ALA A 165 37.76 4.40 -2.88
C ALA A 165 36.63 3.37 -3.05
N ALA A 166 36.98 2.15 -3.47
CA ALA A 166 36.04 1.04 -3.58
C ALA A 166 35.46 0.60 -2.23
N ALA A 167 36.22 0.73 -1.13
CA ALA A 167 35.74 0.41 0.21
C ALA A 167 34.71 1.44 0.72
N ALA A 168 34.94 2.73 0.48
CA ALA A 168 33.98 3.79 0.80
C ALA A 168 32.71 3.73 -0.09
N GLU A 169 32.87 3.46 -1.40
CA GLU A 169 31.74 3.24 -2.31
C GLU A 169 30.93 2.00 -1.91
N SER A 170 31.61 0.92 -1.48
CA SER A 170 30.98 -0.30 -0.99
C SER A 170 30.11 -0.05 0.25
N ASP A 171 30.50 0.88 1.13
CA ASP A 171 29.75 1.23 2.35
C ASP A 171 28.51 2.10 2.02
N ASP A 172 28.64 3.04 1.09
CA ASP A 172 27.50 3.85 0.59
C ASP A 172 26.46 3.00 -0.16
N PHE A 173 26.92 2.02 -0.97
CA PHE A 173 26.03 1.06 -1.61
C PHE A 173 25.39 0.08 -0.61
N ALA A 174 26.06 -0.22 0.51
CA ALA A 174 25.48 -1.06 1.56
C ALA A 174 24.26 -0.37 2.23
N PHE A 175 24.34 0.94 2.50
CA PHE A 175 23.19 1.69 3.00
C PHE A 175 22.02 1.70 2.01
N LEU A 176 22.31 1.90 0.72
CA LEU A 176 21.32 1.87 -0.35
C LEU A 176 20.63 0.51 -0.48
N ALA A 177 21.42 -0.57 -0.46
CA ALA A 177 20.91 -1.93 -0.50
C ALA A 177 20.02 -2.23 0.72
N ALA A 178 20.46 -1.86 1.93
CA ALA A 178 19.67 -2.03 3.15
C ALA A 178 18.35 -1.24 3.11
N SER A 179 18.37 -0.03 2.53
CA SER A 179 17.18 0.81 2.40
C SER A 179 16.21 0.31 1.34
N ALA A 180 16.72 -0.19 0.21
CA ALA A 180 15.94 -0.86 -0.82
C ALA A 180 15.26 -2.11 -0.27
N GLU A 181 15.99 -2.93 0.49
CA GLU A 181 15.46 -4.13 1.12
C GLU A 181 14.39 -3.79 2.18
N ALA A 182 14.59 -2.74 2.98
CA ALA A 182 13.59 -2.26 3.94
C ALA A 182 12.30 -1.79 3.25
N SER A 183 12.43 -1.09 2.12
CA SER A 183 11.30 -0.68 1.28
C SER A 183 10.58 -1.87 0.66
N TRP A 184 11.32 -2.82 0.12
CA TRP A 184 10.78 -4.04 -0.47
C TRP A 184 9.99 -4.86 0.55
N ARG A 185 10.56 -5.10 1.74
CA ARG A 185 9.86 -5.77 2.85
C ARG A 185 8.58 -5.06 3.25
N LYS A 186 8.55 -3.72 3.19
CA LYS A 186 7.32 -2.94 3.45
C LYS A 186 6.31 -3.17 2.33
N ALA A 187 6.71 -3.11 1.07
CA ALA A 187 5.83 -3.37 -0.06
C ALA A 187 5.24 -4.78 0.01
N GLU A 188 6.08 -5.79 0.22
CA GLU A 188 5.68 -7.19 0.33
C GLU A 188 4.73 -7.43 1.51
N GLN A 189 5.03 -6.87 2.68
CA GLN A 189 4.15 -6.96 3.85
C GLN A 189 2.72 -6.51 3.54
N TYR A 190 2.56 -5.43 2.77
CA TYR A 190 1.25 -4.88 2.43
C TYR A 190 0.64 -5.53 1.19
N PHE A 191 1.44 -5.95 0.22
CA PHE A 191 0.99 -6.74 -0.93
C PHE A 191 0.36 -8.05 -0.45
N ASN A 192 1.02 -8.76 0.46
CA ASN A 192 0.49 -9.99 1.06
C ASN A 192 -0.84 -9.79 1.83
N LYS A 193 -1.14 -8.56 2.27
CA LYS A 193 -2.43 -8.25 2.91
C LYS A 193 -3.55 -8.02 1.89
N VAL A 194 -3.23 -7.65 0.65
CA VAL A 194 -4.22 -7.52 -0.42
C VAL A 194 -4.89 -8.87 -0.69
N ASP A 195 -4.12 -9.96 -0.60
CA ASP A 195 -4.61 -11.33 -0.77
C ASP A 195 -5.48 -11.86 0.38
N GLU A 196 -5.64 -11.09 1.47
CA GLU A 196 -6.57 -11.44 2.55
C GLU A 196 -8.04 -11.26 2.15
N THR A 197 -8.29 -10.59 1.02
CA THR A 197 -9.63 -10.25 0.53
C THR A 197 -9.74 -10.36 -1.00
N PRO A 198 -10.83 -10.93 -1.53
CA PRO A 198 -11.08 -10.99 -2.98
C PRO A 198 -11.46 -9.62 -3.58
N ALA A 199 -11.55 -8.55 -2.78
CA ALA A 199 -12.04 -7.24 -3.21
C ALA A 199 -11.20 -6.64 -4.35
N TYR A 200 -9.88 -6.80 -4.32
CA TYR A 200 -9.00 -6.27 -5.37
C TYR A 200 -9.22 -6.98 -6.70
N TYR A 201 -9.24 -8.32 -6.70
CA TYR A 201 -9.54 -9.12 -7.88
C TYR A 201 -10.94 -8.83 -8.44
N THR A 202 -11.90 -8.66 -7.54
CA THR A 202 -13.28 -8.31 -7.92
C THR A 202 -13.32 -6.93 -8.58
N ALA A 203 -12.60 -5.94 -8.06
CA ALA A 203 -12.53 -4.60 -8.65
C ALA A 203 -11.94 -4.62 -10.08
N ILE A 204 -10.89 -5.41 -10.31
CA ILE A 204 -10.33 -5.59 -11.67
C ILE A 204 -11.34 -6.29 -12.59
N SER A 205 -11.94 -7.39 -12.12
CA SER A 205 -12.87 -8.20 -12.91
C SER A 205 -14.15 -7.44 -13.29
N LEU A 206 -14.62 -6.55 -12.41
CA LEU A 206 -15.79 -5.70 -12.66
C LEU A 206 -15.45 -4.43 -13.45
N ASN A 207 -14.18 -4.08 -13.63
CA ASN A 207 -13.79 -2.94 -14.44
C ASN A 207 -14.02 -3.25 -15.93
N PRO A 208 -14.88 -2.49 -16.64
CA PRO A 208 -15.22 -2.77 -18.04
C PRO A 208 -14.04 -2.74 -19.02
N THR A 209 -12.97 -2.00 -18.70
CA THR A 209 -11.77 -1.91 -19.57
C THR A 209 -10.75 -3.01 -19.31
N LEU A 210 -10.74 -3.62 -18.12
CA LEU A 210 -9.75 -4.62 -17.71
C LEU A 210 -10.32 -6.04 -17.80
N LYS A 211 -11.42 -6.28 -17.07
CA LYS A 211 -12.09 -7.59 -16.92
C LYS A 211 -11.09 -8.70 -16.55
N CYS A 212 -11.47 -9.96 -16.79
CA CYS A 212 -10.55 -11.09 -16.62
C CYS A 212 -9.44 -11.14 -17.69
N GLN A 213 -9.55 -10.35 -18.75
CA GLN A 213 -8.56 -10.28 -19.83
C GLN A 213 -7.23 -9.71 -19.31
N TRP A 214 -7.29 -8.71 -18.43
CA TRP A 214 -6.11 -8.14 -17.78
C TRP A 214 -5.20 -9.18 -17.12
N TYR A 215 -5.76 -10.22 -16.48
CA TYR A 215 -4.95 -11.30 -15.89
C TYR A 215 -4.17 -12.06 -16.96
N LYS A 216 -4.79 -12.36 -18.10
CA LYS A 216 -4.15 -13.13 -19.18
C LYS A 216 -3.02 -12.34 -19.84
N GLU A 217 -3.18 -11.03 -19.96
CA GLU A 217 -2.20 -10.13 -20.59
C GLU A 217 -1.06 -9.77 -19.64
N THR A 218 -1.34 -9.63 -18.34
CA THR A 218 -0.34 -9.19 -17.35
C THR A 218 0.41 -10.37 -16.72
N TRP A 219 -0.27 -11.50 -16.51
CA TRP A 219 0.33 -12.69 -15.90
C TRP A 219 0.74 -13.66 -17.00
N THR A 220 1.77 -13.27 -17.75
CA THR A 220 2.31 -14.06 -18.85
C THR A 220 3.21 -15.21 -18.38
N ASP A 221 3.73 -15.16 -17.16
CA ASP A 221 4.55 -16.23 -16.58
C ASP A 221 3.70 -17.48 -16.31
N GLU A 222 4.26 -18.67 -16.56
CA GLU A 222 3.56 -19.96 -16.36
C GLU A 222 3.02 -20.12 -14.93
N GLN A 223 3.84 -19.77 -13.94
CA GLN A 223 3.45 -19.80 -12.53
C GLN A 223 2.25 -18.88 -12.22
N LYS A 224 2.21 -17.68 -12.83
CA LYS A 224 1.13 -16.72 -12.57
C LYS A 224 -0.13 -17.04 -13.37
N ARG A 225 0.00 -17.62 -14.55
CA ARG A 225 -1.15 -18.15 -15.32
C ARG A 225 -1.91 -19.20 -14.53
N ALA A 226 -1.21 -20.03 -13.75
CA ALA A 226 -1.83 -21.02 -12.88
C ALA A 226 -2.71 -20.41 -11.78
N TRP A 227 -2.58 -19.12 -11.45
CA TRP A 227 -3.42 -18.43 -10.45
C TRP A 227 -4.76 -17.95 -11.01
N ILE A 228 -4.89 -17.80 -12.33
CA ILE A 228 -6.09 -17.25 -12.98
C ILE A 228 -7.37 -18.05 -12.64
N PRO A 229 -7.36 -19.41 -12.65
CA PRO A 229 -8.53 -20.19 -12.26
C PRO A 229 -8.95 -19.94 -10.80
N ASP A 230 -7.98 -19.88 -9.88
CA ASP A 230 -8.25 -19.64 -8.45
C ASP A 230 -8.83 -18.25 -8.21
N VAL A 231 -8.27 -17.23 -8.86
CA VAL A 231 -8.77 -15.84 -8.78
C VAL A 231 -10.19 -15.75 -9.34
N THR A 232 -10.44 -16.38 -10.49
CA THR A 232 -11.78 -16.39 -11.11
C THR A 232 -12.79 -17.08 -10.20
N LYS A 233 -12.40 -18.18 -9.55
CA LYS A 233 -13.22 -18.87 -8.56
C LYS A 233 -13.51 -17.98 -7.36
N LEU A 234 -12.52 -17.28 -6.81
CA LEU A 234 -12.69 -16.36 -5.68
C LEU A 234 -13.68 -15.24 -5.98
N VAL A 235 -13.57 -14.60 -7.15
CA VAL A 235 -14.50 -13.53 -7.57
C VAL A 235 -15.92 -14.08 -7.71
N ARG A 236 -16.07 -15.29 -8.28
CA ARG A 236 -17.37 -15.95 -8.43
C ARG A 236 -18.00 -16.29 -7.07
N GLU A 237 -17.23 -16.84 -6.14
CA GLU A 237 -17.69 -17.14 -4.78
C GLU A 237 -18.16 -15.87 -4.06
N LEU A 238 -17.37 -14.79 -4.12
CA LEU A 238 -17.78 -13.50 -3.55
C LEU A 238 -19.11 -13.00 -4.14
N TRP A 239 -19.28 -13.08 -5.46
CA TRP A 239 -20.54 -12.70 -6.11
C TRP A 239 -21.72 -13.55 -5.64
N LEU A 240 -21.56 -14.87 -5.61
CA LEU A 240 -22.61 -15.81 -5.20
C LEU A 240 -23.04 -15.59 -3.76
N ASP A 241 -22.08 -15.37 -2.85
CA ASP A 241 -22.33 -15.28 -1.42
C ASP A 241 -22.85 -13.89 -1.00
N GLU A 242 -22.32 -12.83 -1.61
CA GLU A 242 -22.56 -11.46 -1.15
C GLU A 242 -23.53 -10.65 -2.01
N TYR A 243 -23.60 -10.89 -3.33
CA TYR A 243 -24.30 -9.99 -4.25
C TYR A 243 -25.47 -10.63 -4.99
N ARG A 244 -25.40 -11.93 -5.30
CA ARG A 244 -26.43 -12.66 -6.04
C ARG A 244 -27.75 -12.68 -5.27
N GLY A 245 -28.85 -12.34 -5.95
CA GLY A 245 -30.20 -12.39 -5.37
C GLY A 245 -30.57 -11.23 -4.43
N ARG A 246 -29.59 -10.53 -3.83
CA ARG A 246 -29.86 -9.38 -2.95
C ARG A 246 -30.43 -8.17 -3.69
N HIS A 247 -30.06 -8.02 -4.96
CA HIS A 247 -30.48 -6.90 -5.81
C HIS A 247 -31.72 -7.19 -6.67
N SER A 248 -32.24 -8.43 -6.67
CA SER A 248 -33.39 -8.82 -7.53
C SER A 248 -34.75 -8.62 -6.84
N ARG A 249 -34.78 -8.21 -5.57
CA ARG A 249 -36.01 -8.14 -4.77
C ARG A 249 -36.32 -6.71 -4.30
N LYS A 250 -36.41 -5.78 -5.25
CA LYS A 250 -37.11 -4.47 -5.09
C LYS A 250 -37.25 -3.71 -6.43
N MET A 251 -37.65 -4.40 -7.48
CA MET A 251 -38.22 -3.81 -8.71
C MET A 251 -39.44 -4.61 -9.16
N ALA A 252 -40.20 -5.16 -8.21
CA ALA A 252 -41.50 -5.79 -8.49
C ALA A 252 -42.60 -4.90 -7.89
N SER A 253 -43.24 -4.17 -8.81
CA SER A 253 -44.59 -3.57 -8.74
C SER A 253 -44.99 -2.78 -7.49
N VAL A 254 -44.96 -1.45 -7.62
CA VAL A 254 -46.05 -0.63 -7.09
C VAL A 254 -47.19 -0.75 -8.11
N SER A 255 -48.04 -1.75 -7.94
CA SER A 255 -49.40 -1.76 -8.46
C SER A 255 -50.31 -2.21 -7.33
N ALA A 256 -51.39 -1.45 -7.14
CA ALA A 256 -52.26 -1.49 -5.99
C ALA A 256 -53.01 -2.82 -5.79
N SER A 257 -53.39 -3.02 -4.53
CA SER A 257 -54.64 -3.63 -4.04
C SER A 257 -54.56 -4.98 -3.33
N SER A 258 -55.09 -4.91 -2.09
CA SER A 258 -55.80 -5.93 -1.28
C SER A 258 -55.07 -7.21 -0.85
N ALA A 259 -54.90 -7.33 0.47
CA ALA A 259 -54.73 -8.59 1.20
C ALA A 259 -56.03 -9.44 1.12
N PRO A 260 -56.01 -10.77 1.39
CA PRO A 260 -55.80 -11.25 2.76
C PRO A 260 -54.95 -12.53 2.93
N THR A 261 -54.39 -12.62 4.15
CA THR A 261 -53.98 -13.78 4.97
C THR A 261 -53.73 -15.15 4.35
N SER A 262 -52.48 -15.63 4.48
CA SER A 262 -52.15 -17.05 4.65
C SER A 262 -50.82 -17.19 5.38
N SER A 263 -50.85 -17.87 6.52
CA SER A 263 -49.72 -18.17 7.41
C SER A 263 -48.80 -19.20 6.75
N VAL A 264 -47.68 -18.74 6.19
CA VAL A 264 -46.58 -19.61 5.75
C VAL A 264 -45.45 -19.48 6.78
N PRO A 265 -44.88 -20.60 7.29
CA PRO A 265 -43.88 -20.53 8.34
C PRO A 265 -42.66 -19.77 7.84
N ILE A 266 -42.22 -18.78 8.63
CA ILE A 266 -40.96 -18.07 8.42
C ILE A 266 -39.85 -19.11 8.45
N ARG A 267 -39.41 -19.54 7.26
CA ARG A 267 -38.22 -20.35 7.11
C ARG A 267 -37.08 -19.48 7.63
N LYS A 268 -36.56 -19.82 8.82
CA LYS A 268 -35.32 -19.23 9.34
C LYS A 268 -34.24 -19.49 8.29
N GLU A 269 -34.01 -18.52 7.40
CA GLU A 269 -32.86 -18.55 6.50
C GLU A 269 -31.63 -18.68 7.40
N LYS A 270 -30.87 -19.75 7.18
CA LYS A 270 -29.62 -20.00 7.89
C LYS A 270 -28.67 -18.84 7.58
N ALA A 271 -28.63 -17.85 8.47
CA ALA A 271 -27.66 -16.79 8.42
C ALA A 271 -26.26 -17.38 8.61
N PHE A 272 -25.42 -17.16 7.59
CA PHE A 272 -23.96 -17.09 7.68
C PHE A 272 -23.27 -18.18 8.50
N ALA A 273 -23.43 -19.43 8.08
CA ALA A 273 -22.61 -20.53 8.57
C ALA A 273 -21.94 -21.28 7.41
N ALA A 274 -20.94 -20.68 6.77
CA ALA A 274 -19.78 -21.37 6.20
C ALA A 274 -18.91 -20.42 5.35
N VAL A 275 -17.94 -19.75 5.98
CA VAL A 275 -16.70 -19.39 5.30
C VAL A 275 -15.53 -19.86 6.16
N LYS A 276 -15.55 -21.17 6.48
CA LYS A 276 -14.51 -21.84 7.30
C LYS A 276 -13.40 -22.48 6.45
N SER A 277 -13.45 -22.40 5.13
CA SER A 277 -12.60 -23.23 4.25
C SER A 277 -11.78 -22.48 3.20
N HIS A 278 -11.64 -21.15 3.26
CA HIS A 278 -10.59 -20.51 2.47
C HIS A 278 -9.23 -20.88 3.09
N LYS A 279 -8.68 -22.00 2.63
CA LYS A 279 -7.25 -22.27 2.70
C LYS A 279 -6.58 -21.02 2.14
N ARG A 280 -5.84 -20.35 3.03
CA ARG A 280 -4.83 -19.35 2.73
C ARG A 280 -4.19 -19.72 1.39
N LEU A 281 -4.42 -18.96 0.34
CA LEU A 281 -3.45 -18.88 -0.75
C LEU A 281 -2.20 -18.32 -0.09
N LYS A 282 -1.36 -19.20 0.46
CA LYS A 282 0.04 -18.87 0.64
C LYS A 282 0.57 -18.80 -0.79
N LEU A 283 0.35 -17.67 -1.46
CA LEU A 283 1.21 -17.24 -2.54
C LEU A 283 2.56 -17.04 -1.87
N ARG A 284 3.29 -18.14 -1.61
CA ARG A 284 4.67 -18.04 -1.17
C ARG A 284 5.36 -17.41 -2.36
N HIS A 285 5.80 -16.17 -2.16
CA HIS A 285 6.95 -15.66 -2.89
C HIS A 285 8.15 -16.47 -2.39
N GLU A 286 8.29 -17.72 -2.85
CA GLU A 286 9.57 -18.40 -2.76
C GLU A 286 10.46 -17.70 -3.78
N VAL A 287 11.13 -16.66 -3.32
CA VAL A 287 12.40 -16.25 -3.94
C VAL A 287 13.25 -17.50 -3.88
N GLY A 288 13.60 -18.05 -5.04
CA GLY A 288 14.49 -19.20 -5.13
C GLY A 288 15.69 -18.93 -4.23
N SER A 289 15.84 -19.76 -3.20
CA SER A 289 17.07 -19.88 -2.44
C SER A 289 18.13 -20.36 -3.43
N THR A 290 18.81 -19.44 -4.10
CA THR A 290 20.13 -19.74 -4.62
C THR A 290 21.00 -19.95 -3.40
N ASP A 291 21.38 -21.22 -3.18
CA ASP A 291 22.46 -21.64 -2.29
C ASP A 291 23.56 -20.59 -2.27
N LEU A 292 23.62 -19.80 -1.20
CA LEU A 292 24.88 -19.24 -0.76
C LEU A 292 25.66 -20.41 -0.19
N ARG A 293 26.36 -21.12 -1.09
CA ARG A 293 27.42 -22.05 -0.69
C ARG A 293 28.39 -21.26 0.18
N THR A 294 28.43 -21.68 1.44
CA THR A 294 29.52 -21.43 2.37
C THR A 294 30.84 -21.68 1.63
N ILE A 295 31.60 -20.62 1.37
CA ILE A 295 33.01 -20.73 1.06
C ILE A 295 33.68 -20.78 2.43
N ASP A 296 33.95 -21.99 2.90
CA ASP A 296 34.91 -22.21 3.98
C ASP A 296 36.29 -21.84 3.44
N LEU A 297 36.93 -20.94 4.17
CA LEU A 297 38.37 -20.70 4.11
C LEU A 297 39.06 -21.99 4.56
N LEU A 298 39.85 -22.59 3.68
CA LEU A 298 41.18 -23.17 3.92
C LEU A 298 41.64 -23.92 2.65
N ASP A 299 42.89 -23.62 2.28
CA ASP A 299 43.73 -24.10 1.16
C ASP A 299 43.42 -23.59 -0.26
#